data_AF-A0A7C6IPA8-F1
#
_entry.id   AF-A0A7C6IPA8-F1
#
_cell.length_a   1.000
_cell.length_b   1.000
_cell.length_c   1.000
_cell.angle_alpha   90.00
_cell.angle_beta   90.00
_cell.angle_gamma   90.00
#
_symmetry.space_group_name_H-M   'P 1'
#
loop_
_entity.id
_entity.type
_entity.pdbx_description
1 polymer ?
#
loop_
_entity_poly.entity_id
_entity_poly.type
_entity_poly.pdbx_seq_one_letter_code
_entity_poly.pdbx_strand_id
1 'polypeptide(L)'
;MKPQILPEDLKLNWLTAKAMEERLNHSTSRLIWGEGNPTAPLFVVLDNPGARENKDGVPYLCGTRATLLNTLLDVGIELEQIYVSFFLKSRPLKKYNKEMARATSLLYLRQQIELHKSRKAKTKFTGNFQRRFKYG
;
A
#
# COMPACT_ATOMS: atom_id res chain seq x y z
N MET A 1 19.12 -10.22 4.33
CA MET A 1 18.01 -9.86 5.26
C MET A 1 16.95 -10.97 5.20
N LYS A 2 16.12 -11.18 6.23
CA LYS A 2 14.95 -12.06 6.14
C LYS A 2 13.69 -11.21 5.87
N PRO A 3 12.70 -11.71 5.10
CA PRO A 3 11.47 -10.98 4.85
C PRO A 3 10.71 -10.81 6.17
N GLN A 4 10.14 -9.63 6.38
CA GLN A 4 9.39 -9.29 7.58
C GLN A 4 8.05 -8.65 7.19
N ILE A 5 7.13 -8.58 8.16
CA ILE A 5 5.88 -7.86 7.97
C ILE A 5 6.22 -6.38 7.78
N LEU A 6 5.90 -5.86 6.60
CA LEU A 6 6.04 -4.44 6.32
C LEU A 6 4.99 -3.63 7.09
N PRO A 7 5.33 -2.41 7.57
CA PRO A 7 4.38 -1.55 8.26
C PRO A 7 3.25 -1.15 7.30
N GLU A 8 2.01 -1.16 7.78
CA GLU A 8 0.86 -0.74 6.99
C GLU A 8 0.84 0.79 6.83
N ASP A 9 0.55 1.25 5.62
CA ASP A 9 0.34 2.67 5.33
C ASP A 9 -1.07 3.08 5.75
N LEU A 10 -1.16 3.64 6.95
CA LEU A 10 -2.42 4.08 7.56
C LEU A 10 -3.03 5.31 6.88
N LYS A 11 -2.40 5.89 5.83
CA LYS A 11 -2.95 7.08 5.16
C LYS A 11 -4.10 6.72 4.24
N LEU A 12 -5.28 6.77 4.81
CA LEU A 12 -6.48 7.22 4.14
C LEU A 12 -7.19 8.16 5.13
N ASN A 13 -7.70 9.32 4.69
CA ASN A 13 -8.55 10.09 5.59
C ASN A 13 -9.72 9.18 6.01
N TRP A 14 -10.11 9.23 7.28
CA TRP A 14 -11.12 8.32 7.83
C TRP A 14 -12.44 8.36 7.04
N LEU A 15 -12.74 9.49 6.38
CA LEU A 15 -13.88 9.71 5.50
C LEU A 15 -13.88 8.84 4.22
N THR A 16 -12.72 8.44 3.68
CA THR A 16 -12.67 7.64 2.45
C THR A 16 -12.56 6.14 2.69
N ALA A 17 -12.04 5.69 3.84
CA ALA A 17 -11.96 4.26 4.15
C ALA A 17 -13.35 3.65 4.37
N LYS A 18 -14.19 4.34 5.15
CA LYS A 18 -15.59 3.94 5.36
C LYS A 18 -16.41 4.02 4.08
N ALA A 19 -16.23 5.08 3.29
CA ALA A 19 -16.86 5.21 1.97
C ALA A 19 -16.38 4.12 0.98
N MET A 20 -15.13 3.67 1.09
CA MET A 20 -14.60 2.54 0.33
C MET A 20 -15.22 1.21 0.78
N GLU A 21 -15.32 0.99 2.08
CA GLU A 21 -15.92 -0.21 2.68
C GLU A 21 -17.41 -0.32 2.31
N GLU A 22 -18.16 0.78 2.42
CA GLU A 22 -19.56 0.89 2.03
C GLU A 22 -19.77 0.69 0.51
N ARG A 23 -18.89 1.24 -0.34
CA ARG A 23 -18.97 1.10 -1.81
C ARG A 23 -18.48 -0.24 -2.33
N LEU A 24 -17.60 -0.91 -1.59
CA LEU A 24 -17.14 -2.24 -1.96
C LEU A 24 -18.17 -3.30 -1.56
N ASN A 25 -19.08 -3.06 -0.61
CA ASN A 25 -20.20 -3.94 -0.23
C ASN A 25 -19.86 -5.43 -0.33
N HIS A 26 -18.76 -5.80 0.31
CA HIS A 26 -18.32 -7.16 0.46
C HIS A 26 -18.35 -7.43 1.95
N SER A 27 -18.81 -8.60 2.36
CA SER A 27 -18.53 -9.17 3.68
C SER A 27 -17.01 -9.39 3.81
N THR A 28 -16.23 -8.31 3.95
CA THR A 28 -14.80 -8.26 3.70
C THR A 28 -13.99 -8.26 4.97
N SER A 29 -12.78 -8.77 4.86
CA SER A 29 -11.74 -8.58 5.87
C SER A 29 -11.34 -7.10 5.99
N ARG A 30 -10.55 -6.79 7.01
CA ARG A 30 -9.82 -5.53 7.18
C ARG A 30 -9.32 -4.93 5.85
N LEU A 31 -9.57 -3.63 5.66
CA LEU A 31 -9.03 -2.84 4.55
C LEU A 31 -7.54 -2.59 4.76
N ILE A 32 -6.74 -2.86 3.73
CA ILE A 32 -5.31 -2.60 3.68
C ILE A 32 -5.03 -1.66 2.50
N TRP A 33 -4.70 -0.41 2.81
CA TRP A 33 -4.39 0.60 1.80
C TRP A 33 -3.10 0.28 1.05
N GLY A 34 -2.05 -0.06 1.81
CA GLY A 34 -0.74 -0.47 1.33
C GLY A 34 0.18 -0.77 2.51
N GLU A 35 1.40 -1.19 2.23
CA GLU A 35 2.43 -1.50 3.23
C GLU A 35 3.84 -1.23 2.68
N GLY A 36 4.79 -0.99 3.58
CA GLY A 36 6.17 -0.64 3.23
C GLY A 36 6.41 0.86 3.24
N ASN A 37 7.48 1.30 2.57
CA ASN A 37 7.87 2.71 2.58
C ASN A 37 6.96 3.53 1.64
N PRO A 38 6.13 4.47 2.14
CA PRO A 38 5.19 5.19 1.30
C PRO A 38 5.84 6.16 0.29
N THR A 39 7.15 6.39 0.38
CA THR A 39 7.96 7.18 -0.57
C THR A 39 8.94 6.29 -1.37
N ALA A 40 8.78 4.97 -1.30
CA ALA A 40 9.64 4.01 -1.98
C ALA A 40 9.81 4.28 -3.49
N PRO A 41 10.99 4.01 -4.07
CA PRO A 41 11.18 4.00 -5.51
C PRO A 41 10.28 2.99 -6.23
N LEU A 42 10.11 1.79 -5.67
CA LEU A 42 9.34 0.68 -6.25
C LEU A 42 7.93 0.61 -5.67
N PHE A 43 6.92 0.66 -6.55
CA PHE A 43 5.51 0.49 -6.20
C PHE A 43 4.99 -0.81 -6.83
N VAL A 44 4.68 -1.80 -5.99
CA VAL A 44 4.17 -3.11 -6.39
C VAL A 44 2.66 -3.16 -6.18
N VAL A 45 1.92 -3.70 -7.16
CA VAL A 45 0.48 -3.95 -7.04
C VAL A 45 0.21 -5.44 -7.06
N LEU A 46 -0.37 -5.96 -5.98
CA LEU A 46 -0.93 -7.31 -5.91
C LEU A 46 -2.44 -7.27 -6.12
N ASP A 47 -3.08 -8.43 -6.32
CA ASP A 47 -4.52 -8.47 -6.58
C ASP A 47 -5.37 -8.05 -5.36
N ASN A 48 -5.10 -8.66 -4.20
CA ASN A 48 -5.80 -8.38 -2.95
C ASN A 48 -4.90 -8.71 -1.75
N PRO A 49 -5.20 -8.17 -0.54
CA PRO A 49 -4.52 -8.59 0.67
C PRO A 49 -4.78 -10.07 0.95
N GLY A 50 -3.72 -10.83 1.25
CA GLY A 50 -3.85 -12.16 1.85
C GLY A 50 -4.31 -12.08 3.30
N ALA A 51 -4.42 -13.24 3.96
CA ALA A 51 -4.62 -13.29 5.41
C ALA A 51 -3.50 -12.54 6.15
N ARG A 52 -3.88 -11.78 7.18
CA ARG A 52 -2.97 -10.97 8.00
C ARG A 52 -2.66 -11.64 9.33
N GLU A 53 -3.59 -12.44 9.84
CA GLU A 53 -3.47 -13.21 11.07
C GLU A 53 -3.72 -14.71 10.83
N ASN A 54 -3.11 -15.56 11.66
CA ASN A 54 -3.39 -16.99 11.69
C ASN A 54 -4.74 -17.27 12.40
N LYS A 55 -5.07 -18.55 12.64
CA LYS A 55 -6.32 -18.94 13.31
C LYS A 55 -6.44 -18.43 14.75
N ASP A 56 -5.31 -18.15 15.39
CA ASP A 56 -5.22 -17.66 16.77
C ASP A 56 -5.15 -16.12 16.84
N GLY A 57 -5.28 -15.43 15.70
CA GLY A 57 -5.21 -13.97 15.64
C GLY A 57 -3.77 -13.40 15.65
N VAL A 58 -2.74 -14.25 15.52
CA VAL A 58 -1.34 -13.81 15.51
C VAL A 58 -0.97 -13.28 14.12
N PRO A 59 -0.46 -12.03 13.99
CA PRO A 59 -0.03 -11.48 12.71
C PRO A 59 1.07 -12.29 12.05
N TYR A 60 0.98 -12.51 10.74
CA TYR A 60 2.01 -13.22 9.98
C TYR A 60 2.18 -12.70 8.54
N LEU A 61 3.31 -13.07 7.94
CA LEU A 61 3.59 -12.82 6.53
C LEU A 61 3.05 -13.99 5.69
N CYS A 62 1.99 -13.76 4.93
CA CYS A 62 1.44 -14.81 4.08
C CYS A 62 2.42 -15.21 2.97
N GLY A 63 2.30 -16.46 2.47
CA GLY A 63 3.28 -17.04 1.53
C GLY A 63 3.52 -16.20 0.26
N THR A 64 2.48 -15.59 -0.30
CA THR A 64 2.62 -14.67 -1.46
C THR A 64 3.45 -13.44 -1.13
N ARG A 65 3.21 -12.81 0.02
CA ARG A 65 3.98 -11.65 0.47
C ARG A 65 5.42 -12.05 0.80
N ALA A 66 5.61 -13.20 1.45
CA ALA A 66 6.95 -13.74 1.75
C ALA A 66 7.75 -14.02 0.47
N THR A 67 7.12 -14.64 -0.53
CA THR A 67 7.75 -14.92 -1.82
C THR A 67 8.15 -13.64 -2.53
N LEU A 68 7.25 -12.65 -2.60
CA LEU A 68 7.56 -11.34 -3.18
C LEU A 68 8.77 -10.69 -2.50
N LEU A 69 8.77 -10.60 -1.17
CA LEU A 69 9.84 -9.94 -0.43
C LEU A 69 11.17 -10.70 -0.54
N ASN A 70 11.14 -12.03 -0.50
CA ASN A 70 12.34 -12.85 -0.73
C ASN A 70 12.93 -12.60 -2.12
N THR A 71 12.11 -12.68 -3.17
CA THR A 71 12.60 -12.46 -4.54
C THR A 71 13.19 -11.07 -4.73
N LEU A 72 12.59 -10.03 -4.13
CA LEU A 72 13.12 -8.68 -4.20
C LEU A 72 14.46 -8.56 -3.45
N LEU A 73 14.57 -9.16 -2.27
CA LEU A 73 15.82 -9.21 -1.50
C LEU A 73 16.93 -9.97 -2.25
N ASP A 74 16.59 -11.10 -2.90
CA ASP A 74 17.53 -11.93 -3.65
C ASP A 74 18.16 -11.19 -4.85
N VAL A 75 17.45 -10.21 -5.41
CA VAL A 75 17.95 -9.34 -6.50
C VAL A 75 18.52 -8.01 -5.99
N GLY A 76 18.72 -7.86 -4.68
CA GLY A 76 19.36 -6.68 -4.08
C GLY A 76 18.44 -5.46 -3.92
N ILE A 77 17.13 -5.64 -3.86
CA ILE A 77 16.17 -4.57 -3.53
C ILE A 77 15.87 -4.62 -2.04
N GLU A 78 16.28 -3.58 -1.32
CA GLU A 78 16.09 -3.47 0.13
C GLU A 78 14.63 -3.17 0.50
N LEU A 79 14.20 -3.54 1.71
CA LEU A 79 12.79 -3.41 2.14
C LEU A 79 12.31 -1.96 2.16
N GLU A 80 13.19 -1.00 2.43
CA GLU A 80 12.93 0.43 2.42
C GLU A 80 12.68 0.97 1.01
N GLN A 81 13.06 0.21 -0.02
CA GLN A 81 12.86 0.58 -1.41
C GLN A 81 11.50 0.14 -1.95
N ILE A 82 10.67 -0.51 -1.13
CA ILE A 82 9.44 -1.19 -1.55
C ILE A 82 8.21 -0.55 -0.92
N TYR A 83 7.19 -0.31 -1.75
CA TYR A 83 5.82 -0.09 -1.33
C TYR A 83 4.92 -1.09 -2.04
N VAL A 84 4.12 -1.84 -1.28
CA VAL A 84 3.14 -2.79 -1.82
C VAL A 84 1.75 -2.21 -1.61
N SER A 85 0.95 -2.19 -2.67
CA SER A 85 -0.48 -1.99 -2.58
C SER A 85 -1.23 -3.10 -3.30
N PHE A 86 -2.55 -3.02 -3.27
CA PHE A 86 -3.45 -4.05 -3.74
C PHE A 86 -4.48 -3.45 -4.70
N PHE A 87 -4.89 -4.20 -5.72
CA PHE A 87 -5.95 -3.77 -6.62
C PHE A 87 -7.27 -3.66 -5.84
N LEU A 88 -7.75 -4.77 -5.28
CA LEU A 88 -8.79 -4.76 -4.25
C LEU A 88 -8.14 -4.38 -2.91
N LYS A 89 -8.74 -3.47 -2.14
CA LYS A 89 -8.16 -3.05 -0.84
C LYS A 89 -8.48 -3.97 0.33
N SER A 90 -9.24 -5.04 0.11
CA SER A 90 -9.60 -6.02 1.13
C SER A 90 -9.66 -7.41 0.52
N ARG A 91 -9.52 -8.44 1.36
CA ARG A 91 -9.59 -9.84 0.93
C ARG A 91 -11.07 -10.23 0.74
N PRO A 92 -11.49 -10.64 -0.46
CA PRO A 92 -12.85 -11.16 -0.64
C PRO A 92 -12.96 -12.54 0.03
N LEU A 93 -13.85 -12.66 1.03
CA LEU A 93 -14.10 -13.92 1.75
C LEU A 93 -15.38 -14.64 1.29
N LYS A 94 -16.24 -13.97 0.52
CA LYS A 94 -17.48 -14.50 -0.05
C LYS A 94 -17.63 -14.02 -1.49
N LYS A 95 -18.64 -14.53 -2.21
CA LYS A 95 -19.01 -14.04 -3.55
C LYS A 95 -19.35 -12.55 -3.51
N TYR A 96 -19.02 -11.85 -4.59
CA TYR A 96 -19.20 -10.41 -4.70
C TYR A 96 -19.43 -9.95 -6.14
N ASN A 97 -19.92 -8.72 -6.31
CA ASN A 97 -20.03 -8.07 -7.63
C ASN A 97 -18.64 -7.65 -8.15
N LYS A 98 -18.10 -8.42 -9.08
CA LYS A 98 -16.77 -8.21 -9.66
C LYS A 98 -16.66 -6.91 -10.48
N GLU A 99 -17.72 -6.52 -11.18
CA GLU A 99 -17.71 -5.33 -12.03
C GLU A 99 -17.65 -4.06 -11.18
N MET A 100 -18.52 -3.97 -10.18
CA MET A 100 -18.52 -2.87 -9.21
C MET A 100 -17.20 -2.79 -8.44
N ALA A 101 -16.67 -3.94 -7.98
CA ALA A 101 -15.39 -4.00 -7.30
C ALA A 101 -14.24 -3.51 -8.19
N ARG A 102 -14.22 -3.90 -9.47
CA ARG A 102 -13.19 -3.48 -10.43
C ARG A 102 -13.25 -1.98 -10.69
N ALA A 103 -14.44 -1.43 -10.94
CA ALA A 103 -14.61 0.01 -11.20
C ALA A 103 -14.15 0.84 -10.00
N THR A 104 -14.59 0.45 -8.80
CA THR A 104 -14.23 1.09 -7.53
C THR A 104 -12.72 0.99 -7.24
N SER A 105 -12.14 -0.20 -7.40
CA SER A 105 -10.72 -0.44 -7.18
C SER A 105 -9.82 0.36 -8.10
N LEU A 106 -10.19 0.47 -9.39
CA LEU A 106 -9.45 1.26 -10.37
C LEU A 106 -9.42 2.75 -10.00
N LEU A 107 -10.54 3.30 -9.51
CA LEU A 107 -10.61 4.69 -9.04
C LEU A 107 -9.60 4.93 -7.91
N TYR A 108 -9.59 4.09 -6.89
CA TYR A 108 -8.72 4.28 -5.72
C TYR A 108 -7.25 3.97 -6.00
N LEU A 109 -6.96 2.96 -6.81
CA LEU A 109 -5.59 2.66 -7.19
C LEU A 109 -4.95 3.82 -7.97
N ARG A 110 -5.71 4.45 -8.88
CA ARG A 110 -5.25 5.67 -9.59
C ARG A 110 -4.94 6.80 -8.62
N GLN A 111 -5.83 7.10 -7.68
CA GLN A 111 -5.60 8.12 -6.66
C GLN A 111 -4.36 7.82 -5.80
N GLN A 112 -4.16 6.55 -5.45
CA GLN A 112 -3.00 6.13 -4.65
C GLN A 112 -1.69 6.27 -5.41
N ILE A 113 -1.65 5.92 -6.69
CA ILE A 113 -0.47 6.07 -7.54
C ILE A 113 -0.08 7.56 -7.63
N GLU A 114 -1.05 8.45 -7.84
CA GLU A 114 -0.80 9.89 -7.89
C GLU A 114 -0.34 10.45 -6.54
N LEU A 115 -0.92 9.98 -5.44
CA LEU A 115 -0.48 10.33 -4.09
C LEU A 115 0.94 9.86 -3.82
N HIS A 116 1.30 8.65 -4.25
CA HIS A 116 2.65 8.11 -4.10
C HIS A 116 3.68 8.91 -4.91
N LYS A 117 3.40 9.24 -6.17
CA LYS A 117 4.23 10.14 -6.99
C LYS A 117 4.45 11.49 -6.29
N SER A 118 3.38 12.08 -5.75
CA SER A 118 3.42 13.35 -5.02
C SER A 118 4.28 13.29 -3.76
N ARG A 119 4.20 12.18 -3.00
CA ARG A 119 5.04 11.96 -1.80
C ARG A 119 6.52 11.86 -2.16
N LYS A 120 6.86 11.11 -3.21
CA LYS A 120 8.25 11.01 -3.71
C LYS A 120 8.80 12.36 -4.15
N ALA A 121 7.99 13.19 -4.80
CA ALA A 121 8.39 14.55 -5.16
C ALA A 121 8.70 15.39 -3.92
N LYS A 122 7.85 15.36 -2.89
CA LYS A 122 8.06 16.10 -1.63
C LYS A 122 9.35 15.69 -0.91
N THR A 123 9.66 14.38 -0.85
CA THR A 123 10.90 13.89 -0.23
C THR A 123 12.16 14.38 -0.96
N LYS A 124 12.11 14.58 -2.30
CA LYS A 124 13.22 15.17 -3.04
C LYS A 124 13.41 16.68 -2.77
N PHE A 125 12.34 17.38 -2.41
CA PHE A 125 12.32 18.84 -2.26
C PHE A 125 12.63 19.37 -0.86
N THR A 126 13.01 18.53 0.12
CA THR A 126 13.36 18.97 1.48
C THR A 126 14.83 19.41 1.64
N GLY A 127 15.57 19.61 0.55
CA GLY A 127 16.92 20.17 0.58
C GLY A 127 16.91 21.68 0.90
N ASN A 128 17.75 22.09 1.85
CA ASN A 128 17.85 23.44 2.42
C ASN A 128 17.71 24.58 1.41
N PHE A 129 16.59 25.29 1.50
CA PHE A 129 16.42 26.58 0.86
C PHE A 129 16.86 27.71 1.82
N GLN A 130 18.14 27.75 2.19
CA GLN A 130 18.73 28.98 2.74
C GLN A 130 19.06 29.91 1.57
N ARG A 131 18.04 30.61 1.05
CA ARG A 131 18.24 31.74 0.15
C ARG A 131 18.78 32.90 1.00
N ARG A 132 20.11 33.03 1.02
CA ARG A 132 20.83 34.14 1.62
C ARG A 132 20.56 35.39 0.77
N PHE A 133 19.46 36.10 1.07
CA PHE A 133 19.28 37.47 0.58
C PHE A 133 20.25 38.38 1.37
N LYS A 134 21.45 38.56 0.82
CA LYS A 134 22.22 39.77 1.10
C LYS A 134 21.83 40.75 0.00
N TYR A 135 21.01 41.75 0.35
CA TYR A 135 20.92 42.97 -0.43
C TYR A 135 22.29 43.67 -0.32
N GLY A 136 22.94 43.84 -1.46
CA GLY A 136 24.05 44.77 -1.66
C GLY A 136 23.55 45.93 -2.52
#